data_AF-A0A9X2YHW9-F1
#
_entry.id   AF-A0A9X2YHW9-F1
#
_cell.length_a   1.000
_cell.length_b   1.000
_cell.length_c   1.000
_cell.angle_alpha   90.00
_cell.angle_beta   90.00
_cell.angle_gamma   90.00
#
_symmetry.space_group_name_H-M   'P 1'
#
loop_
_entity.id
_entity.type
_entity.pdbx_description
1 polymer ?
#
loop_
_entity_poly.entity_id
_entity_poly.type
_entity_poly.pdbx_seq_one_letter_code
_entity_poly.pdbx_strand_id
1 'polypeptide(L)'
;MTTTAHVQAQPSNAADQPAAVTLAWRTLGVNDGLYLGPDSPTTVSVPVPPGLTATRLQGTMQAPMNVDAGFLEIADGNGTLLASIPVPPAATAPPQTPLDIDISAARARASSVALTFTLRATDNRDGFCGPLQQLPLSGLTTVFTGVEAPPTTVATFFPPVLQRVSIYTPTDADTAEQQSVLSMVSTLTRLYHNQPLAVDVITQPRGATPPPAGEFARTVVVESGGTAGLSVDGAGNPDVRLRVSGRGDELTTQVGLLVNQLQTLVQTPAARVDQAGAIPAVSGDTLTFDQLKITGKTDVLRTGTLSVGVDRSALGNGRVNGVTVHLLADYTPVPTDDAASVVIRSNDRVLYRAALNDSGRLDATFDVGGRALTQYLTLDMALVYTPHQTCGPLIAPITFQVDPKSTLTLHRGGPPMSGFTALPSEFSPSFMVAMDGSDPGQLVDAARVINAIARQTSYQLTPQVVDLKTAADSRSGALIVAKSGAIADTTLNPPVGGDATTVDIGLPTELKADIADGLGSIQVFGDQPHDRTVVLVTTTDDWRLIDPLLDYIDAQPGGWSALTGDVLAAAPRASRPM
;
A
#
# COMPACT_ATOMS: atom_id res chain seq x y z
N MET A 1 40.40 14.66 60.72
CA MET A 1 40.80 13.82 59.57
C MET A 1 39.61 13.71 58.65
N THR A 2 39.59 14.51 57.59
CA THR A 2 38.61 14.38 56.50
C THR A 2 39.28 14.93 55.26
N THR A 3 39.66 14.00 54.39
CA THR A 3 40.44 14.18 53.18
C THR A 3 39.50 14.68 52.07
N THR A 4 39.80 15.83 51.48
CA THR A 4 39.17 16.34 50.25
C THR A 4 39.59 15.48 49.06
N ALA A 5 38.65 14.77 48.45
CA ALA A 5 38.85 14.03 47.21
C ALA A 5 38.64 14.97 46.01
N HIS A 6 39.67 15.09 45.16
CA HIS A 6 39.57 15.72 43.84
C HIS A 6 38.80 14.80 42.89
N VAL A 7 37.69 15.30 42.34
CA VAL A 7 37.03 14.68 41.17
C VAL A 7 37.71 15.23 39.92
N GLN A 8 38.50 14.39 39.25
CA GLN A 8 38.93 14.65 37.87
C GLN A 8 37.75 14.40 36.95
N ALA A 9 37.21 15.46 36.36
CA ALA A 9 36.31 15.36 35.21
C ALA A 9 37.13 14.97 33.99
N GLN A 10 36.90 13.75 33.50
CA GLN A 10 37.44 13.28 32.23
C GLN A 10 36.57 13.89 31.11
N PRO A 11 37.12 14.61 30.12
CA PRO A 11 36.33 15.19 29.06
C PRO A 11 35.75 14.07 28.20
N SER A 12 34.42 14.01 28.12
CA SER A 12 33.70 13.18 27.18
C SER A 12 34.03 13.65 25.76
N ASN A 13 34.84 12.88 25.04
CA ASN A 13 34.96 12.97 23.59
C ASN A 13 33.62 12.56 22.97
N ALA A 14 32.67 13.51 22.89
CA ALA A 14 31.63 13.46 21.88
C ALA A 14 32.30 13.83 20.55
N ALA A 15 32.98 12.86 19.95
CA ALA A 15 33.39 12.97 18.56
C ALA A 15 32.11 13.03 17.71
N ASP A 16 32.07 13.97 16.76
CA ASP A 16 31.03 14.14 15.75
C ASP A 16 30.55 12.78 15.21
N GLN A 17 29.44 12.27 15.74
CA GLN A 17 28.73 11.19 15.06
C GLN A 17 28.10 11.83 13.82
N PRO A 18 28.33 11.30 12.61
CA PRO A 18 27.62 11.78 11.44
C PRO A 18 26.12 11.66 11.71
N ALA A 19 25.35 12.66 11.28
CA ALA A 19 23.90 12.63 11.41
C ALA A 19 23.38 11.29 10.86
N ALA A 20 22.72 10.54 11.73
CA ALA A 20 22.23 9.20 11.45
C ALA A 20 20.71 9.22 11.51
N VAL A 21 20.07 8.63 10.51
CA VAL A 21 18.62 8.47 10.44
C VAL A 21 18.27 7.01 10.46
N THR A 22 17.39 6.62 11.39
CA THR A 22 16.90 5.25 11.50
C THR A 22 15.52 5.17 10.85
N LEU A 23 15.40 4.35 9.81
CA LEU A 23 14.13 4.11 9.13
C LEU A 23 13.67 2.67 9.37
N ALA A 24 12.42 2.52 9.80
CA ALA A 24 11.80 1.20 9.89
C ALA A 24 11.66 0.59 8.50
N TRP A 25 11.83 -0.73 8.37
CA TRP A 25 11.71 -1.42 7.09
C TRP A 25 10.35 -1.19 6.42
N ARG A 26 9.28 -1.10 7.22
CA ARG A 26 7.95 -0.73 6.73
C ARG A 26 7.93 0.62 6.00
N THR A 27 8.65 1.62 6.49
CA THR A 27 8.80 2.94 5.85
C THR A 27 9.58 2.87 4.53
N LEU A 28 10.39 1.83 4.36
CA LEU A 28 11.15 1.55 3.14
C LEU A 28 10.37 0.64 2.16
N GLY A 29 9.11 0.31 2.46
CA GLY A 29 8.30 -0.62 1.68
C GLY A 29 8.76 -2.07 1.77
N VAL A 30 9.42 -2.44 2.86
CA VAL A 30 9.94 -3.77 3.17
C VAL A 30 9.21 -4.34 4.40
N ASN A 31 8.94 -5.65 4.41
CA ASN A 31 8.29 -6.29 5.56
C ASN A 31 9.18 -6.18 6.82
N ASP A 32 8.65 -5.67 7.93
CA ASP A 32 9.41 -5.41 9.16
C ASP A 32 9.66 -6.65 10.03
N GLY A 33 9.18 -7.82 9.59
CA GLY A 33 9.46 -9.12 10.19
C GLY A 33 9.88 -10.18 9.18
N LEU A 34 10.67 -11.14 9.63
CA LEU A 34 11.14 -12.29 8.86
C LEU A 34 10.96 -13.58 9.68
N TYR A 35 10.62 -14.68 9.02
CA TYR A 35 10.57 -16.01 9.63
C TYR A 35 11.59 -16.89 8.92
N LEU A 36 12.68 -17.19 9.61
CA LEU A 36 13.80 -17.91 9.01
C LEU A 36 13.74 -19.40 9.37
N GLY A 37 13.71 -20.26 8.37
CA GLY A 37 13.93 -21.70 8.53
C GLY A 37 15.41 -22.06 8.40
N PRO A 38 15.86 -23.20 8.96
CA PRO A 38 17.23 -23.70 8.79
C PRO A 38 17.61 -23.87 7.32
N ASP A 39 18.83 -23.44 6.99
CA ASP A 39 19.49 -23.57 5.68
C ASP A 39 18.70 -23.07 4.47
N SER A 40 17.66 -22.28 4.71
CA SER A 40 16.83 -21.63 3.71
C SER A 40 17.14 -20.13 3.66
N PRO A 41 18.00 -19.66 2.75
CA PRO A 41 18.35 -18.25 2.66
C PRO A 41 17.13 -17.40 2.27
N THR A 42 16.92 -16.29 2.99
CA THR A 42 15.90 -15.28 2.67
C THR A 42 16.60 -13.98 2.28
N THR A 43 16.44 -13.54 1.04
CA THR A 43 17.03 -12.28 0.56
C THR A 43 16.01 -11.15 0.54
N VAL A 44 16.41 -10.00 1.08
CA VAL A 44 15.61 -8.78 1.16
C VAL A 44 16.38 -7.64 0.50
N SER A 45 15.72 -6.87 -0.36
CA SER A 45 16.28 -5.67 -0.98
C SER A 45 15.81 -4.44 -0.21
N VAL A 46 16.72 -3.76 0.48
CA VAL A 46 16.43 -2.57 1.29
C VAL A 46 16.74 -1.31 0.45
N PRO A 47 15.74 -0.49 0.10
CA PRO A 47 15.97 0.77 -0.61
C PRO A 47 16.90 1.71 0.17
N VAL A 48 17.80 2.37 -0.54
CA VAL A 48 18.73 3.37 0.02
C VAL A 48 18.33 4.75 -0.49
N PRO A 49 17.96 5.69 0.41
CA PRO A 49 17.67 7.05 0.01
C PRO A 49 18.88 7.73 -0.66
N PRO A 50 18.67 8.56 -1.70
CA PRO A 50 19.77 9.25 -2.38
C PRO A 50 20.62 10.09 -1.42
N GLY A 51 21.96 9.99 -1.55
CA GLY A 51 22.91 10.71 -0.69
C GLY A 51 23.20 10.03 0.65
N LEU A 52 22.43 8.99 1.01
CA LEU A 52 22.63 8.22 2.23
C LEU A 52 23.34 6.89 1.97
N THR A 53 23.96 6.35 3.02
CA THR A 53 24.57 5.01 3.04
C THR A 53 23.99 4.19 4.18
N ALA A 54 23.54 2.97 3.92
CA ALA A 54 23.10 2.04 4.95
C ALA A 54 24.33 1.55 5.76
N THR A 55 24.29 1.72 7.08
CA THR A 55 25.43 1.41 7.96
C THR A 55 25.11 0.39 9.03
N ARG A 56 23.89 0.37 9.57
CA ARG A 56 23.49 -0.63 10.56
C ARG A 56 22.12 -1.23 10.27
N LEU A 57 21.96 -2.49 10.61
CA LEU A 57 20.68 -3.19 10.70
C LEU A 57 20.36 -3.39 12.18
N GLN A 58 19.21 -2.90 12.61
CA GLN A 58 18.72 -3.05 13.98
C GLN A 58 17.39 -3.81 14.00
N GLY A 59 17.05 -4.39 15.14
CA GLY A 59 15.76 -5.02 15.36
C GLY A 59 15.76 -5.95 16.56
N THR A 60 14.89 -6.96 16.51
CA THR A 60 14.76 -7.96 17.57
C THR A 60 14.71 -9.36 17.00
N MET A 61 15.48 -10.25 17.59
CA MET A 61 15.42 -11.69 17.39
C MET A 61 14.51 -12.27 18.48
N GLN A 62 13.39 -12.87 18.10
CA GLN A 62 12.51 -13.56 19.05
C GLN A 62 13.13 -14.90 19.47
N ALA A 63 12.66 -15.47 20.59
CA ALA A 63 13.07 -16.80 21.00
C ALA A 63 12.86 -17.81 19.85
N PRO A 64 13.89 -18.58 19.46
CA PRO A 64 13.75 -19.57 18.41
C PRO A 64 12.80 -20.69 18.81
N MET A 65 12.14 -21.27 17.82
CA MET A 65 11.30 -22.45 17.99
C MET A 65 12.04 -23.68 17.49
N ASN A 66 12.23 -24.67 18.36
CA ASN A 66 12.87 -25.96 18.05
C ASN A 66 14.31 -25.88 17.51
N VAL A 67 15.01 -24.76 17.72
CA VAL A 67 16.45 -24.60 17.38
C VAL A 67 17.24 -24.55 18.68
N ASP A 68 18.11 -25.54 18.91
CA ASP A 68 18.87 -25.63 20.15
C ASP A 68 20.31 -25.14 20.04
N ALA A 69 20.86 -25.09 18.83
CA ALA A 69 22.16 -24.50 18.54
C ALA A 69 22.22 -24.05 17.08
N GLY A 70 22.88 -22.92 16.84
CA GLY A 70 23.07 -22.43 15.48
C GLY A 70 23.57 -21.00 15.41
N PHE A 71 23.67 -20.49 14.19
CA PHE A 71 24.08 -19.13 13.89
C PHE A 71 23.14 -18.50 12.85
N LEU A 72 22.80 -17.23 13.03
CA LEU A 72 22.21 -16.42 11.98
C LEU A 72 23.35 -15.77 11.19
N GLU A 73 23.47 -16.16 9.92
CA GLU A 73 24.38 -15.53 8.96
C GLU A 73 23.63 -14.43 8.20
N ILE A 74 24.25 -13.26 8.11
CA ILE A 74 23.77 -12.14 7.28
C ILE A 74 24.86 -11.84 6.26
N ALA A 75 24.52 -11.89 4.98
CA ALA A 75 25.43 -11.64 3.87
C ALA A 75 24.88 -10.57 2.92
N ASP A 76 25.75 -9.94 2.12
CA ASP A 76 25.32 -9.06 1.05
C ASP A 76 24.75 -9.86 -0.15
N GLY A 77 24.22 -9.16 -1.15
CA GLY A 77 23.71 -9.78 -2.39
C GLY A 77 24.75 -10.52 -3.24
N ASN A 78 26.04 -10.50 -2.89
CA ASN A 78 27.10 -11.29 -3.53
C ASN A 78 27.53 -12.49 -2.68
N GLY A 79 26.91 -12.71 -1.52
CA GLY A 79 27.29 -13.74 -0.57
C GLY A 79 28.47 -13.36 0.34
N THR A 80 28.86 -12.08 0.39
CA THR A 80 29.90 -11.61 1.33
C THR A 80 29.29 -11.60 2.73
N LEU A 81 29.84 -12.41 3.64
CA LEU A 81 29.39 -12.46 5.03
C LEU A 81 29.62 -11.11 5.71
N LEU A 82 28.56 -10.52 6.23
CA LEU A 82 28.57 -9.27 7.00
C LEU A 82 28.60 -9.56 8.50
N ALA A 83 27.82 -10.56 8.94
CA ALA A 83 27.76 -10.97 10.34
C ALA A 83 27.38 -12.44 10.51
N SER A 84 27.83 -13.04 11.61
CA SER A 84 27.40 -14.34 12.10
C SER A 84 27.09 -14.22 13.59
N ILE A 85 25.82 -14.43 13.94
CA ILE A 85 25.30 -14.17 15.29
C ILE A 85 24.87 -15.50 15.90
N PRO A 86 25.36 -15.88 17.09
CA PRO A 86 24.90 -17.10 17.75
C PRO A 86 23.42 -17.00 18.11
N VAL A 87 22.66 -18.05 17.82
CA VAL A 87 21.25 -18.15 18.18
C VAL A 87 21.16 -18.84 19.56
N PRO A 88 20.51 -18.23 20.56
CA PRO A 88 20.39 -18.84 21.88
C PRO A 88 19.53 -20.11 21.83
N PRO A 89 19.82 -21.15 22.64
CA PRO A 89 19.01 -22.38 22.64
C PRO A 89 17.55 -22.08 23.02
N ALA A 90 16.59 -22.65 22.28
CA ALA A 90 15.16 -22.39 22.47
C ALA A 90 14.69 -22.58 23.93
N ALA A 91 15.22 -23.61 24.62
CA ALA A 91 14.84 -23.91 26.01
C ALA A 91 15.26 -22.83 27.03
N THR A 92 16.25 -22.00 26.70
CA THR A 92 16.86 -21.01 27.61
C THR A 92 16.87 -19.60 27.03
N ALA A 93 16.38 -19.41 25.81
CA ALA A 93 16.41 -18.13 25.13
C ALA A 93 15.52 -17.11 25.86
N PRO A 94 15.99 -15.86 26.03
CA PRO A 94 15.07 -14.80 26.44
C PRO A 94 14.00 -14.62 25.36
N PRO A 95 12.78 -14.14 25.72
CA PRO A 95 11.72 -13.93 24.75
C PRO A 95 12.14 -13.08 23.54
N GLN A 96 13.03 -12.11 23.78
CA GLN A 96 13.56 -11.18 22.78
C GLN A 96 15.04 -10.90 23.03
N THR A 97 15.84 -10.92 21.96
CA THR A 97 17.25 -10.53 21.95
C THR A 97 17.43 -9.36 20.97
N PRO A 98 17.96 -8.20 21.38
CA PRO A 98 18.24 -7.11 20.47
C PRO A 98 19.23 -7.51 19.38
N LEU A 99 18.97 -7.07 18.15
CA LEU A 99 19.84 -7.21 17.00
C LEU A 99 20.41 -5.83 16.65
N ASP A 100 21.72 -5.72 16.51
CA ASP A 100 22.39 -4.52 16.04
C ASP A 100 23.68 -4.88 15.30
N ILE A 101 23.65 -4.78 13.98
CA ILE A 101 24.63 -5.35 13.07
C ILE A 101 25.19 -4.27 12.16
N ASP A 102 26.51 -4.22 12.03
CA ASP A 102 27.17 -3.37 11.04
C ASP A 102 26.98 -3.98 9.64
N ILE A 103 26.36 -3.21 8.76
CA ILE A 103 26.14 -3.57 7.35
C ILE A 103 26.83 -2.57 6.40
N SER A 104 27.72 -1.72 6.89
CA SER A 104 28.41 -0.68 6.10
C SER A 104 29.25 -1.25 4.96
N ALA A 105 29.68 -2.51 5.07
CA ALA A 105 30.39 -3.22 4.00
C ALA A 105 29.47 -3.74 2.87
N ALA A 106 28.14 -3.69 3.06
CA ALA A 106 27.19 -4.15 2.06
C ALA A 106 27.17 -3.22 0.85
N ARG A 107 27.29 -3.79 -0.35
CA ARG A 107 27.34 -3.01 -1.58
C ARG A 107 25.95 -2.59 -2.04
N ALA A 108 25.72 -1.28 -2.15
CA ALA A 108 24.53 -0.76 -2.79
C ALA A 108 24.57 -1.00 -4.31
N ARG A 109 23.46 -1.45 -4.89
CA ARG A 109 23.21 -1.58 -6.33
C ARG A 109 21.86 -0.99 -6.66
N ALA A 110 21.80 -0.17 -7.71
CA ALA A 110 20.55 0.44 -8.18
C ALA A 110 19.71 1.07 -7.05
N SER A 111 20.37 1.84 -6.16
CA SER A 111 19.73 2.50 -5.01
C SER A 111 19.11 1.54 -3.98
N SER A 112 19.64 0.33 -3.84
CA SER A 112 19.23 -0.65 -2.83
C SER A 112 20.40 -1.46 -2.31
N VAL A 113 20.30 -1.99 -1.09
CA VAL A 113 21.23 -2.96 -0.51
C VAL A 113 20.50 -4.28 -0.34
N ALA A 114 21.02 -5.34 -0.96
CA ALA A 114 20.50 -6.69 -0.79
C ALA A 114 21.15 -7.35 0.43
N LEU A 115 20.31 -7.84 1.36
CA LEU A 115 20.71 -8.57 2.56
C LEU A 115 20.13 -9.98 2.51
N THR A 116 20.98 -10.99 2.67
CA THR A 116 20.59 -12.40 2.69
C THR A 116 20.75 -12.95 4.10
N PHE A 117 19.66 -13.46 4.66
CA PHE A 117 19.58 -14.03 6.00
C PHE A 117 19.53 -15.54 5.91
N THR A 118 20.44 -16.24 6.57
CA THR A 118 20.47 -17.71 6.61
C THR A 118 20.59 -18.18 8.04
N LEU A 119 19.63 -18.97 8.51
CA LEU A 119 19.74 -19.67 9.79
C LEU A 119 20.53 -20.96 9.58
N ARG A 120 21.72 -21.07 10.17
CA ARG A 120 22.53 -22.30 10.21
C ARG A 120 22.27 -23.03 11.51
N ALA A 121 21.36 -23.99 11.50
CA ALA A 121 21.16 -24.85 12.67
C ALA A 121 22.33 -25.86 12.75
N THR A 122 22.88 -26.04 13.94
CA THR A 122 23.99 -26.98 14.20
C THR A 122 23.58 -28.10 15.14
N ASP A 123 22.28 -28.23 15.41
CA ASP A 123 21.75 -29.31 16.23
C ASP A 123 21.77 -30.63 15.44
N ASN A 124 22.56 -31.57 15.95
CA ASN A 124 22.77 -32.91 15.37
C ASN A 124 21.57 -33.86 15.62
N ARG A 125 20.34 -33.35 15.64
CA ARG A 125 19.15 -34.18 15.82
C ARG A 125 18.74 -34.79 14.50
N ASP A 126 19.53 -35.75 14.05
CA ASP A 126 19.09 -36.81 13.14
C ASP A 126 17.80 -37.41 13.75
N GLY A 127 16.63 -37.00 13.24
CA GLY A 127 15.34 -37.51 13.72
C GLY A 127 14.25 -36.48 14.01
N PHE A 128 14.43 -35.18 13.76
CA PHE A 128 13.35 -34.22 14.07
C PHE A 128 12.18 -34.30 13.07
N CYS A 129 11.22 -35.17 13.40
CA CYS A 129 9.84 -35.06 12.93
C CYS A 129 8.99 -34.20 13.91
N GLY A 130 9.59 -33.17 14.54
CA GLY A 130 8.92 -32.22 15.45
C GLY A 130 8.33 -30.98 14.75
N PRO A 131 7.82 -29.97 15.49
CA PRO A 131 7.30 -28.73 14.90
C PRO A 131 8.38 -27.96 14.12
N LEU A 132 7.98 -27.07 13.21
CA LEU A 132 8.87 -26.28 12.36
C LEU A 132 9.98 -25.60 13.20
N GLN A 133 11.23 -25.76 12.76
CA GLN A 133 12.36 -25.00 13.28
C GLN A 133 12.29 -23.59 12.68
N GLN A 134 12.21 -22.56 13.53
CA GLN A 134 12.04 -21.18 13.06
C GLN A 134 12.74 -20.18 13.96
N LEU A 135 13.31 -19.14 13.34
CA LEU A 135 13.79 -17.94 14.02
C LEU A 135 13.03 -16.72 13.53
N PRO A 136 12.10 -16.17 14.32
CA PRO A 136 11.42 -14.93 13.98
C PRO A 136 12.30 -13.71 14.26
N LEU A 137 12.39 -12.81 13.29
CA LEU A 137 12.95 -11.46 13.43
C LEU A 137 11.82 -10.44 13.32
N SER A 138 11.87 -9.36 14.08
CA SER A 138 10.83 -8.34 14.09
C SER A 138 11.36 -6.95 14.39
N GLY A 139 10.59 -5.93 14.01
CA GLY A 139 10.94 -4.53 14.26
C GLY A 139 12.22 -4.12 13.55
N LEU A 140 12.45 -4.66 12.35
CA LEU A 140 13.67 -4.42 11.60
C LEU A 140 13.74 -2.96 11.12
N THR A 141 14.88 -2.32 11.35
CA THR A 141 15.17 -0.95 10.94
C THR A 141 16.57 -0.87 10.34
N THR A 142 16.79 0.10 9.47
CA THR A 142 18.11 0.40 8.91
C THR A 142 18.54 1.79 9.33
N VAL A 143 19.76 1.87 9.85
CA VAL A 143 20.43 3.13 10.17
C VAL A 143 21.21 3.58 8.94
N PHE A 144 20.90 4.79 8.49
CA PHE A 144 21.57 5.44 7.39
C PHE A 144 22.41 6.60 7.90
N THR A 145 23.57 6.84 7.28
CA THR A 145 24.41 8.02 7.52
C THR A 145 24.63 8.77 6.23
N GLY A 146 24.92 10.07 6.35
CA GLY A 146 25.11 10.98 5.22
C GLY A 146 24.08 12.11 5.26
N VAL A 147 23.89 12.78 4.13
CA VAL A 147 22.90 13.85 3.96
C VAL A 147 22.04 13.49 2.76
N GLU A 148 20.72 13.60 2.90
CA GLU A 148 19.82 13.38 1.77
C GLU A 148 20.20 14.32 0.62
N ALA A 149 20.45 13.74 -0.56
CA ALA A 149 20.81 14.53 -1.73
C ALA A 149 19.56 15.21 -2.31
N PRO A 150 19.52 16.55 -2.44
CA PRO A 150 18.39 17.23 -3.06
C PRO A 150 18.28 16.85 -4.55
N PRO A 151 17.07 16.64 -5.07
CA PRO A 151 16.87 16.27 -6.47
C PRO A 151 17.34 17.35 -7.44
N THR A 152 17.85 16.91 -8.58
CA THR A 152 18.34 17.77 -9.67
C THR A 152 17.57 17.59 -10.98
N THR A 153 16.77 16.54 -11.08
CA THR A 153 16.07 16.13 -12.30
C THR A 153 14.66 15.66 -11.97
N VAL A 154 13.77 15.61 -12.97
CA VAL A 154 12.43 15.03 -12.81
C VAL A 154 12.52 13.55 -12.40
N ALA A 155 13.49 12.79 -12.94
CA ALA A 155 13.71 11.40 -12.59
C ALA A 155 14.10 11.17 -11.12
N THR A 156 14.84 12.10 -10.52
CA THR A 156 15.29 12.00 -9.12
C THR A 156 14.37 12.70 -8.14
N PHE A 157 13.37 13.44 -8.61
CA PHE A 157 12.48 14.24 -7.77
C PHE A 157 11.66 13.40 -6.79
N PHE A 158 11.10 12.28 -7.26
CA PHE A 158 10.38 11.30 -6.45
C PHE A 158 11.28 10.09 -6.16
N PRO A 159 12.06 10.09 -5.06
CA PRO A 159 12.99 9.01 -4.74
C PRO A 159 12.26 7.73 -4.31
N PRO A 160 12.94 6.57 -4.23
CA PRO A 160 12.34 5.33 -3.75
C PRO A 160 11.75 5.47 -2.33
N VAL A 161 12.38 6.24 -1.45
CA VAL A 161 11.95 6.43 -0.05
C VAL A 161 11.44 7.85 0.15
N LEU A 162 10.17 7.98 0.51
CA LEU A 162 9.52 9.25 0.74
C LEU A 162 8.41 9.10 1.79
N GLN A 163 8.35 10.02 2.75
CA GLN A 163 7.38 10.01 3.84
C GLN A 163 6.23 10.99 3.62
N ARG A 164 6.47 12.11 2.92
CA ARG A 164 5.45 13.13 2.64
C ARG A 164 5.56 13.74 1.24
N VAL A 165 4.42 14.00 0.61
CA VAL A 165 4.30 14.94 -0.51
C VAL A 165 3.23 15.96 -0.16
N SER A 166 3.56 17.25 -0.28
CA SER A 166 2.60 18.34 -0.15
C SER A 166 2.37 18.97 -1.52
N ILE A 167 1.14 18.88 -2.01
CA ILE A 167 0.68 19.42 -3.29
C ILE A 167 -0.01 20.75 -3.02
N TYR A 168 0.64 21.83 -3.44
CA TYR A 168 0.12 23.19 -3.36
C TYR A 168 -0.66 23.53 -4.61
N THR A 169 -1.86 24.08 -4.41
CA THR A 169 -2.77 24.50 -5.47
C THR A 169 -3.38 25.86 -5.12
N PRO A 170 -3.81 26.67 -6.08
CA PRO A 170 -4.44 27.95 -5.79
C PRO A 170 -5.73 27.81 -4.99
N THR A 171 -6.04 28.79 -4.15
CA THR A 171 -7.35 28.91 -3.49
C THR A 171 -8.50 29.12 -4.47
N ASP A 172 -8.19 29.58 -5.69
CA ASP A 172 -9.13 29.78 -6.80
C ASP A 172 -8.95 28.75 -7.92
N ALA A 173 -8.59 27.51 -7.55
CA ALA A 173 -8.27 26.45 -8.51
C ALA A 173 -9.39 26.21 -9.53
N ASP A 174 -9.06 26.30 -10.82
CA ASP A 174 -9.96 25.96 -11.91
C ASP A 174 -10.15 24.43 -12.05
N THR A 175 -11.08 24.00 -12.91
CA THR A 175 -11.37 22.57 -13.12
C THR A 175 -10.15 21.77 -13.59
N ALA A 176 -9.25 22.37 -14.38
CA ALA A 176 -8.05 21.70 -14.85
C ALA A 176 -7.00 21.56 -13.73
N GLU A 177 -6.86 22.57 -12.87
CA GLU A 177 -6.04 22.51 -11.66
C GLU A 177 -6.58 21.44 -10.70
N GLN A 178 -7.89 21.43 -10.43
CA GLN A 178 -8.55 20.40 -9.63
C GLN A 178 -8.30 18.99 -10.20
N GLN A 179 -8.54 18.79 -11.50
CA GLN A 179 -8.29 17.52 -12.19
C GLN A 179 -6.84 17.06 -12.03
N SER A 180 -5.89 17.98 -12.19
CA SER A 180 -4.45 17.68 -12.13
C SER A 180 -4.01 17.33 -10.71
N VAL A 181 -4.52 18.03 -9.70
CA VAL A 181 -4.28 17.73 -8.28
C VAL A 181 -4.81 16.34 -7.94
N LEU A 182 -6.07 16.03 -8.26
CA LEU A 182 -6.67 14.73 -7.93
C LEU A 182 -5.98 13.58 -8.68
N SER A 183 -5.57 13.81 -9.93
CA SER A 183 -4.78 12.85 -10.71
C SER A 183 -3.40 12.61 -10.07
N MET A 184 -2.74 13.68 -9.62
CA MET A 184 -1.45 13.60 -8.93
C MET A 184 -1.55 12.82 -7.62
N VAL A 185 -2.58 13.10 -6.81
CA VAL A 185 -2.85 12.37 -5.55
C VAL A 185 -2.97 10.88 -5.84
N SER A 186 -3.88 10.48 -6.73
CA SER A 186 -4.06 9.06 -7.05
C SER A 186 -2.78 8.42 -7.61
N THR A 187 -1.99 9.17 -8.39
CA THR A 187 -0.75 8.67 -9.00
C THR A 187 0.35 8.46 -7.96
N LEU A 188 0.57 9.42 -7.06
CA LEU A 188 1.56 9.32 -6.00
C LEU A 188 1.22 8.20 -5.01
N THR A 189 -0.05 8.09 -4.62
CA THR A 189 -0.51 7.01 -3.75
C THR A 189 -0.24 5.64 -4.37
N ARG A 190 -0.47 5.48 -5.68
CA ARG A 190 -0.15 4.25 -6.41
C ARG A 190 1.37 4.01 -6.48
N LEU A 191 2.16 5.02 -6.85
CA LEU A 191 3.62 4.91 -6.98
C LEU A 191 4.28 4.43 -5.68
N TYR A 192 3.73 4.85 -4.55
CA TYR A 192 4.23 4.53 -3.23
C TYR A 192 3.35 3.53 -2.48
N HIS A 193 2.49 2.76 -3.16
CA HIS A 193 1.53 1.83 -2.54
C HIS A 193 2.16 0.89 -1.49
N ASN A 194 3.40 0.45 -1.70
CA ASN A 194 4.09 -0.46 -0.79
C ASN A 194 4.67 0.21 0.45
N GLN A 195 4.67 1.55 0.55
CA GLN A 195 5.21 2.28 1.68
C GLN A 195 4.24 3.35 2.19
N PRO A 196 4.25 3.67 3.49
CA PRO A 196 3.40 4.72 4.02
C PRO A 196 3.86 6.08 3.50
N LEU A 197 3.07 6.69 2.61
CA LEU A 197 3.25 8.06 2.13
C LEU A 197 2.09 8.95 2.58
N ALA A 198 2.40 10.04 3.28
CA ALA A 198 1.45 11.13 3.50
C ALA A 198 1.36 11.97 2.22
N VAL A 199 0.16 12.13 1.67
CA VAL A 199 -0.09 13.02 0.52
C VAL A 199 -1.09 14.08 0.97
N ASP A 200 -0.59 15.30 1.11
CA ASP A 200 -1.34 16.45 1.61
C ASP A 200 -1.64 17.40 0.45
N VAL A 201 -2.87 17.89 0.35
CA VAL A 201 -3.24 18.97 -0.58
C VAL A 201 -3.44 20.24 0.23
N ILE A 202 -2.78 21.32 -0.19
CA ILE A 202 -2.77 22.59 0.53
C ILE A 202 -3.16 23.69 -0.45
N THR A 203 -4.24 24.40 -0.14
CA THR A 203 -4.63 25.58 -0.91
C THR A 203 -3.85 26.81 -0.45
N GLN A 204 -3.36 27.61 -1.38
CA GLN A 204 -2.67 28.86 -1.08
C GLN A 204 -3.00 29.95 -2.12
N PRO A 205 -2.77 31.24 -1.84
CA PRO A 205 -2.90 32.27 -2.87
C PRO A 205 -1.99 31.96 -4.07
N ARG A 206 -2.51 32.19 -5.29
CA ARG A 206 -1.77 31.92 -6.54
C ARG A 206 -0.41 32.64 -6.56
N GLY A 207 0.65 31.90 -6.91
CA GLY A 207 2.01 32.41 -6.95
C GLY A 207 2.68 32.57 -5.59
N ALA A 208 2.03 32.18 -4.50
CA ALA A 208 2.70 32.09 -3.20
C ALA A 208 3.80 31.02 -3.23
N THR A 209 4.91 31.29 -2.54
CA THR A 209 6.01 30.33 -2.43
C THR A 209 5.72 29.37 -1.28
N PRO A 210 5.62 28.06 -1.52
CA PRO A 210 5.46 27.09 -0.45
C PRO A 210 6.69 27.05 0.48
N PRO A 211 6.52 26.63 1.74
CA PRO A 211 7.65 26.36 2.61
C PRO A 211 8.51 25.19 2.08
N PRO A 212 9.79 25.12 2.49
CA PRO A 212 10.65 23.96 2.21
C PRO A 212 10.04 22.68 2.79
N ALA A 213 10.14 21.57 2.05
CA ALA A 213 9.52 20.31 2.44
C ALA A 213 10.19 19.66 3.66
N GLY A 214 11.51 19.81 3.79
CA GLY A 214 12.34 19.07 4.76
C GLY A 214 12.81 17.70 4.23
N GLU A 215 13.43 16.91 5.11
CA GLU A 215 13.94 15.58 4.77
C GLU A 215 12.80 14.60 4.48
N PHE A 216 13.02 13.69 3.52
CA PHE A 216 12.06 12.68 3.05
C PHE A 216 10.69 13.24 2.66
N ALA A 217 10.64 14.53 2.30
CA ALA A 217 9.44 15.22 1.90
C ALA A 217 9.62 15.92 0.55
N ARG A 218 8.55 16.08 -0.22
CA ARG A 218 8.57 16.84 -1.48
C ARG A 218 7.42 17.83 -1.56
N THR A 219 7.74 18.99 -2.15
CA THR A 219 6.76 20.03 -2.47
C THR A 219 6.45 19.98 -3.97
N VAL A 220 5.17 19.86 -4.30
CA VAL A 220 4.65 19.97 -5.67
C VAL A 220 3.77 21.21 -5.74
N VAL A 221 3.89 21.99 -6.80
CA VAL A 221 3.04 23.15 -7.07
C VAL A 221 2.29 22.88 -8.37
N VAL A 222 0.97 22.84 -8.32
CA VAL A 222 0.10 22.69 -9.48
C VAL A 222 -0.62 24.00 -9.70
N GLU A 223 -0.22 24.73 -10.74
CA GLU A 223 -0.80 26.04 -11.06
C GLU A 223 -0.93 26.19 -12.58
N SER A 224 -2.08 26.68 -13.02
CA SER A 224 -2.34 27.03 -14.41
C SER A 224 -1.53 28.26 -14.83
N GLY A 225 -1.09 28.27 -16.08
CA GLY A 225 -0.26 29.32 -16.66
C GLY A 225 1.16 28.88 -17.01
N GLY A 226 1.99 29.83 -17.43
CA GLY A 226 3.37 29.58 -17.84
C GLY A 226 3.51 28.72 -19.10
N THR A 227 4.68 28.09 -19.24
CA THR A 227 4.97 27.09 -20.28
C THR A 227 4.52 25.72 -19.78
N ALA A 228 3.76 24.97 -20.60
CA ALA A 228 3.33 23.63 -20.24
C ALA A 228 4.53 22.70 -19.98
N GLY A 229 4.53 22.02 -18.84
CA GLY A 229 5.61 21.12 -18.46
C GLY A 229 5.68 20.80 -16.97
N LEU A 230 6.61 19.90 -16.66
CA LEU A 230 7.13 19.61 -15.33
C LEU A 230 8.49 20.30 -15.21
N SER A 231 8.70 21.12 -14.17
CA SER A 231 10.00 21.73 -13.89
C SER A 231 10.42 21.54 -12.43
N VAL A 232 11.68 21.15 -12.23
CA VAL A 232 12.33 21.11 -10.93
C VAL A 232 12.93 22.49 -10.66
N ASP A 233 12.18 23.30 -9.91
CA ASP A 233 12.62 24.61 -9.46
C ASP A 233 13.60 24.47 -8.29
N GLY A 234 14.72 25.19 -8.33
CA GLY A 234 15.71 25.14 -7.24
C GLY A 234 16.51 23.83 -7.20
N ALA A 235 16.64 23.13 -8.33
CA ALA A 235 17.41 21.89 -8.48
C ALA A 235 18.74 21.90 -7.68
N GLY A 236 18.95 20.85 -6.88
CA GLY A 236 20.15 20.69 -6.05
C GLY A 236 20.15 21.51 -4.75
N ASN A 237 19.08 22.24 -4.42
CA ASN A 237 18.94 22.98 -3.17
C ASN A 237 17.87 22.34 -2.25
N PRO A 238 17.90 22.58 -0.92
CA PRO A 238 16.90 22.06 0.01
C PRO A 238 15.46 22.52 -0.28
N ASP A 239 15.28 23.72 -0.86
CA ASP A 239 13.97 24.32 -1.16
C ASP A 239 13.42 23.89 -2.53
N VAL A 240 13.94 22.80 -3.08
CA VAL A 240 13.57 22.28 -4.39
C VAL A 240 12.11 21.84 -4.43
N ARG A 241 11.42 22.19 -5.52
CA ARG A 241 10.01 21.87 -5.72
C ARG A 241 9.75 21.49 -7.17
N LEU A 242 8.73 20.66 -7.37
CA LEU A 242 8.25 20.32 -8.70
C LEU A 242 7.09 21.26 -9.05
N ARG A 243 7.24 22.06 -10.10
CA ARG A 243 6.13 22.82 -10.68
C ARG A 243 5.52 22.01 -11.82
N VAL A 244 4.20 21.88 -11.78
CA VAL A 244 3.35 21.38 -12.86
C VAL A 244 2.61 22.59 -13.43
N SER A 245 2.89 22.92 -14.69
CA SER A 245 2.32 24.09 -15.37
C SER A 245 1.73 23.72 -16.72
N GLY A 246 0.80 24.55 -17.21
CA GLY A 246 0.01 24.32 -18.43
C GLY A 246 -1.29 25.10 -18.41
N ARG A 247 -2.07 25.02 -19.49
CA ARG A 247 -3.44 25.58 -19.55
C ARG A 247 -4.45 24.50 -19.93
N GLY A 248 -5.60 24.50 -19.25
CA GLY A 248 -6.64 23.48 -19.49
C GLY A 248 -6.06 22.06 -19.42
N ASP A 249 -6.41 21.24 -20.40
CA ASP A 249 -6.01 19.83 -20.48
C ASP A 249 -4.49 19.61 -20.58
N GLU A 250 -3.70 20.62 -20.97
CA GLU A 250 -2.24 20.53 -20.98
C GLU A 250 -1.69 20.26 -19.58
N LEU A 251 -2.33 20.80 -18.53
CA LEU A 251 -1.90 20.66 -17.14
C LEU A 251 -2.01 19.21 -16.69
N THR A 252 -3.16 18.57 -16.94
CA THR A 252 -3.37 17.16 -16.61
C THR A 252 -2.50 16.25 -17.48
N THR A 253 -2.25 16.64 -18.73
CA THR A 253 -1.34 15.90 -19.63
C THR A 253 0.07 15.78 -19.05
N GLN A 254 0.57 16.80 -18.34
CA GLN A 254 1.90 16.74 -17.71
C GLN A 254 1.97 15.66 -16.61
N VAL A 255 0.89 15.48 -15.84
CA VAL A 255 0.79 14.42 -14.82
C VAL A 255 0.88 13.02 -15.46
N GLY A 256 0.51 12.90 -16.75
CA GLY A 256 0.62 11.68 -17.55
C GLY A 256 2.02 11.06 -17.57
N LEU A 257 3.09 11.84 -17.37
CA LEU A 257 4.45 11.29 -17.22
C LEU A 257 4.56 10.34 -16.02
N LEU A 258 3.97 10.73 -14.89
CA LEU A 258 3.98 9.96 -13.64
C LEU A 258 2.98 8.80 -13.69
N VAL A 259 1.82 9.02 -14.32
CA VAL A 259 0.80 7.97 -14.53
C VAL A 259 1.39 6.80 -15.31
N ASN A 260 2.19 7.07 -16.33
CA ASN A 260 2.84 6.04 -17.15
C ASN A 260 4.18 5.54 -16.59
N GLN A 261 4.60 6.02 -15.40
CA GLN A 261 5.87 5.68 -14.75
C GLN A 261 7.12 5.99 -15.60
N LEU A 262 7.03 6.99 -16.49
CA LEU A 262 8.11 7.36 -17.41
C LEU A 262 9.05 8.45 -16.83
N GLN A 263 8.74 8.97 -15.64
CA GLN A 263 9.53 10.03 -15.01
C GLN A 263 10.99 9.63 -14.81
N THR A 264 11.27 8.35 -14.57
CA THR A 264 12.62 7.80 -14.35
C THR A 264 13.54 7.97 -15.57
N LEU A 265 12.97 8.19 -16.76
CA LEU A 265 13.74 8.44 -17.99
C LEU A 265 14.15 9.91 -18.15
N VAL A 266 13.52 10.83 -17.42
CA VAL A 266 13.75 12.27 -17.55
C VAL A 266 14.93 12.71 -16.67
N GLN A 267 16.13 12.54 -17.21
CA GLN A 267 17.41 12.92 -16.58
C GLN A 267 17.71 14.43 -16.67
N THR A 268 16.69 15.25 -16.89
CA THR A 268 16.76 16.72 -17.02
C THR A 268 15.89 17.39 -15.96
N PRO A 269 16.17 18.66 -15.61
CA PRO A 269 15.38 19.40 -14.63
C PRO A 269 13.98 19.78 -15.15
N ALA A 270 13.73 19.68 -16.45
CA ALA A 270 12.43 19.97 -17.03
C ALA A 270 12.06 18.94 -18.10
N ALA A 271 10.76 18.68 -18.23
CA ALA A 271 10.16 17.90 -19.30
C ALA A 271 8.80 18.47 -19.69
N ARG A 272 8.41 18.20 -20.93
CA ARG A 272 7.08 18.51 -21.45
C ARG A 272 6.49 17.25 -22.06
N VAL A 273 5.23 17.01 -21.75
CA VAL A 273 4.43 15.94 -22.32
C VAL A 273 3.45 16.57 -23.31
N ASP A 274 3.57 16.22 -24.58
CA ASP A 274 2.62 16.65 -25.61
C ASP A 274 1.41 15.73 -25.70
N GLN A 275 1.61 14.44 -25.42
CA GLN A 275 0.55 13.44 -25.35
C GLN A 275 0.81 12.53 -24.16
N ALA A 276 -0.18 12.42 -23.27
CA ALA A 276 -0.14 11.41 -22.24
C ALA A 276 -0.18 10.04 -22.93
N GLY A 277 0.87 9.23 -22.73
CA GLY A 277 0.81 7.82 -23.12
C GLY A 277 -0.41 7.15 -22.46
N ALA A 278 -0.92 6.10 -23.08
CA ALA A 278 -1.95 5.27 -22.48
C ALA A 278 -1.30 3.98 -21.95
N ILE A 279 -1.60 3.63 -20.69
CA ILE A 279 -1.34 2.28 -20.21
C ILE A 279 -2.27 1.35 -21.01
N PRO A 280 -1.78 0.26 -21.63
CA PRO A 280 -2.64 -0.69 -22.30
C PRO A 280 -3.72 -1.17 -21.32
N ALA A 281 -4.98 -0.88 -21.62
CA ALA A 281 -6.07 -1.41 -20.84
C ALA A 281 -6.01 -2.94 -20.96
N VAL A 282 -6.03 -3.62 -19.82
CA VAL A 282 -6.20 -5.06 -19.78
C VAL A 282 -7.56 -5.35 -20.41
N SER A 283 -7.55 -5.93 -21.60
CA SER A 283 -8.75 -6.15 -22.41
C SER A 283 -9.13 -7.62 -22.42
N GLY A 284 -10.43 -7.87 -22.31
CA GLY A 284 -11.00 -9.21 -22.23
C GLY A 284 -11.29 -9.66 -20.80
N ASP A 285 -11.95 -10.81 -20.70
CA ASP A 285 -12.36 -11.40 -19.44
C ASP A 285 -11.43 -12.53 -18.99
N THR A 286 -10.38 -12.87 -19.77
CA THR A 286 -9.39 -13.88 -19.37
C THR A 286 -8.01 -13.24 -19.22
N LEU A 287 -7.47 -13.27 -18.00
CA LEU A 287 -6.19 -12.65 -17.62
C LEU A 287 -5.22 -13.73 -17.18
N THR A 288 -3.94 -13.61 -17.56
CA THR A 288 -2.90 -14.51 -17.02
C THR A 288 -2.40 -14.02 -15.66
N PHE A 289 -1.84 -14.92 -14.87
CA PHE A 289 -1.19 -14.58 -13.61
C PHE A 289 0.01 -13.65 -13.85
N ASP A 290 0.73 -13.82 -14.97
CA ASP A 290 1.80 -12.91 -15.40
C ASP A 290 1.30 -11.46 -15.59
N GLN A 291 0.19 -11.27 -16.29
CA GLN A 291 -0.43 -9.95 -16.51
C GLN A 291 -0.85 -9.28 -15.20
N LEU A 292 -1.28 -10.08 -14.23
CA LEU A 292 -1.68 -9.65 -12.90
C LEU A 292 -0.52 -9.63 -11.88
N LYS A 293 0.70 -9.98 -12.32
CA LYS A 293 1.90 -10.09 -11.47
C LYS A 293 1.71 -11.03 -10.26
N ILE A 294 0.83 -12.03 -10.40
CA ILE A 294 0.60 -13.07 -9.39
C ILE A 294 1.72 -14.09 -9.53
N THR A 295 2.57 -14.19 -8.50
CA THR A 295 3.69 -15.13 -8.46
C THR A 295 3.75 -15.81 -7.10
N GLY A 296 4.28 -17.03 -7.04
CA GLY A 296 4.39 -17.75 -5.78
C GLY A 296 5.27 -19.00 -5.87
N LYS A 297 6.17 -19.15 -4.89
CA LYS A 297 7.04 -20.32 -4.72
C LYS A 297 7.23 -20.60 -3.24
N THR A 298 7.24 -21.87 -2.86
CA THR A 298 7.55 -22.31 -1.49
C THR A 298 8.25 -23.66 -1.50
N ASP A 299 9.12 -23.90 -0.54
CA ASP A 299 9.72 -25.20 -0.29
C ASP A 299 9.04 -25.84 0.93
N VAL A 300 8.64 -27.10 0.79
CA VAL A 300 7.73 -27.78 1.74
C VAL A 300 8.39 -29.03 2.29
N LEU A 301 8.47 -29.09 3.61
CA LEU A 301 8.74 -30.30 4.37
C LEU A 301 7.67 -30.43 5.47
N ARG A 302 6.87 -31.51 5.42
CA ARG A 302 5.65 -31.73 6.21
C ARG A 302 4.51 -30.76 5.94
N THR A 303 4.68 -29.46 6.18
CA THR A 303 3.63 -28.47 5.98
C THR A 303 4.23 -27.19 5.45
N GLY A 304 3.59 -26.58 4.47
CA GLY A 304 3.96 -25.29 3.92
C GLY A 304 2.72 -24.54 3.48
N THR A 305 2.81 -23.22 3.43
CA THR A 305 1.73 -22.37 2.94
C THR A 305 2.26 -21.43 1.88
N LEU A 306 1.50 -21.28 0.80
CA LEU A 306 1.74 -20.29 -0.23
C LEU A 306 0.44 -19.53 -0.46
N SER A 307 0.49 -18.20 -0.32
CA SER A 307 -0.64 -17.33 -0.61
C SER A 307 -0.28 -16.49 -1.82
N VAL A 308 -1.15 -16.52 -2.83
CA VAL A 308 -1.06 -15.67 -4.02
C VAL A 308 -2.38 -14.98 -4.25
N GLY A 309 -2.38 -13.80 -4.86
CA GLY A 309 -3.62 -13.08 -5.05
C GLY A 309 -3.44 -11.74 -5.72
N VAL A 310 -4.56 -11.06 -5.92
CA VAL A 310 -4.61 -9.74 -6.53
C VAL A 310 -5.78 -8.94 -5.97
N ASP A 311 -5.65 -7.61 -5.96
CA ASP A 311 -6.75 -6.72 -5.63
C ASP A 311 -7.87 -6.80 -6.68
N ARG A 312 -9.13 -6.59 -6.28
CA ARG A 312 -10.26 -6.70 -7.22
C ARG A 312 -10.26 -5.60 -8.29
N SER A 313 -9.67 -4.44 -7.99
CA SER A 313 -9.48 -3.36 -8.98
C SER A 313 -8.55 -3.74 -10.12
N ALA A 314 -7.67 -4.73 -9.92
CA ALA A 314 -6.76 -5.28 -10.90
C ALA A 314 -7.42 -6.05 -12.02
N LEU A 315 -8.63 -6.55 -11.77
CA LEU A 315 -9.37 -7.42 -12.69
C LEU A 315 -9.95 -6.64 -13.89
N GLY A 316 -9.53 -5.39 -14.08
CA GLY A 316 -9.96 -4.53 -15.18
C GLY A 316 -11.37 -3.98 -14.99
N ASN A 317 -11.90 -3.43 -16.07
CA ASN A 317 -13.09 -2.59 -16.02
C ASN A 317 -14.37 -3.37 -15.72
N GLY A 318 -15.20 -2.80 -14.85
CA GLY A 318 -16.55 -3.29 -14.56
C GLY A 318 -16.61 -4.33 -13.45
N ARG A 319 -17.80 -4.45 -12.85
CA ARG A 319 -18.06 -5.35 -11.70
C ARG A 319 -17.79 -6.80 -12.04
N VAL A 320 -17.24 -7.52 -11.06
CA VAL A 320 -16.94 -8.96 -11.12
C VAL A 320 -17.74 -9.65 -10.02
N ASN A 321 -18.59 -10.60 -10.39
CA ASN A 321 -19.41 -11.38 -9.45
C ASN A 321 -18.93 -12.83 -9.30
N GLY A 322 -17.85 -13.21 -9.99
CA GLY A 322 -17.24 -14.53 -9.92
C GLY A 322 -15.96 -14.58 -10.75
N VAL A 323 -15.09 -15.55 -10.46
CA VAL A 323 -13.90 -15.83 -11.28
C VAL A 323 -13.72 -17.34 -11.40
N THR A 324 -13.44 -17.83 -12.59
CA THR A 324 -12.94 -19.19 -12.82
C THR A 324 -11.42 -19.14 -12.88
N VAL A 325 -10.76 -19.87 -11.99
CA VAL A 325 -9.30 -19.97 -11.92
C VAL A 325 -8.87 -21.23 -12.65
N HIS A 326 -7.96 -21.10 -13.62
CA HIS A 326 -7.19 -22.22 -14.16
C HIS A 326 -5.76 -22.11 -13.63
N LEU A 327 -5.48 -22.89 -12.58
CA LEU A 327 -4.20 -22.90 -11.89
C LEU A 327 -3.29 -23.98 -12.46
N LEU A 328 -2.13 -23.55 -12.92
CA LEU A 328 -1.00 -24.38 -13.30
C LEU A 328 0.11 -24.20 -12.24
N ALA A 329 0.69 -25.31 -11.79
CA ALA A 329 1.84 -25.27 -10.89
C ALA A 329 2.80 -26.43 -11.17
N ASP A 330 4.09 -26.17 -10.99
CA ASP A 330 5.14 -27.17 -11.02
C ASP A 330 5.58 -27.48 -9.59
N TYR A 331 5.90 -28.74 -9.32
CA TYR A 331 6.43 -29.15 -8.03
C TYR A 331 7.45 -30.27 -8.18
N THR A 332 8.34 -30.45 -7.20
CA THR A 332 9.30 -31.56 -7.21
C THR A 332 8.53 -32.89 -7.24
N PRO A 333 8.71 -33.75 -8.27
CA PRO A 333 8.03 -35.05 -8.35
C PRO A 333 8.06 -35.82 -7.04
N VAL A 334 6.89 -36.28 -6.58
CA VAL A 334 6.76 -37.00 -5.31
C VAL A 334 6.94 -38.50 -5.58
N PRO A 335 7.96 -39.15 -4.99
CA PRO A 335 8.16 -40.60 -5.10
C PRO A 335 6.92 -41.39 -4.63
N THR A 336 6.70 -42.57 -5.19
CA THR A 336 5.51 -43.39 -4.88
C THR A 336 5.39 -43.83 -3.42
N ASP A 337 6.51 -43.87 -2.71
CA ASP A 337 6.54 -44.24 -1.29
C ASP A 337 6.27 -43.03 -0.38
N ASP A 338 6.39 -41.81 -0.90
CA ASP A 338 6.08 -40.56 -0.19
C ASP A 338 4.62 -40.17 -0.39
N ALA A 339 4.11 -39.28 0.48
CA ALA A 339 2.76 -38.72 0.36
C ALA A 339 2.80 -37.21 0.39
N ALA A 340 2.22 -36.54 -0.60
CA ALA A 340 2.02 -35.11 -0.54
C ALA A 340 0.61 -34.70 -0.99
N SER A 341 0.14 -33.56 -0.50
CA SER A 341 -1.17 -33.02 -0.86
C SER A 341 -1.17 -31.50 -0.85
N VAL A 342 -2.08 -30.93 -1.62
CA VAL A 342 -2.37 -29.50 -1.63
C VAL A 342 -3.85 -29.28 -1.37
N VAL A 343 -4.16 -28.28 -0.55
CA VAL A 343 -5.52 -27.76 -0.35
C VAL A 343 -5.51 -26.29 -0.70
N ILE A 344 -6.34 -25.90 -1.66
CA ILE A 344 -6.45 -24.51 -2.13
C ILE A 344 -7.73 -23.92 -1.55
N ARG A 345 -7.59 -22.77 -0.91
CA ARG A 345 -8.69 -22.02 -0.28
C ARG A 345 -8.74 -20.60 -0.80
N SER A 346 -9.90 -19.99 -0.69
CA SER A 346 -10.05 -18.54 -0.74
C SER A 346 -10.89 -18.12 0.45
N ASN A 347 -10.32 -17.29 1.31
CA ASN A 347 -10.82 -17.07 2.68
C ASN A 347 -11.02 -18.43 3.38
N ASP A 348 -12.15 -18.64 4.05
CA ASP A 348 -12.44 -19.88 4.79
C ASP A 348 -12.96 -21.04 3.91
N ARG A 349 -13.06 -20.86 2.58
CA ARG A 349 -13.66 -21.86 1.68
C ARG A 349 -12.60 -22.66 0.94
N VAL A 350 -12.67 -23.99 1.05
CA VAL A 350 -11.88 -24.91 0.21
C VAL A 350 -12.44 -24.93 -1.21
N LEU A 351 -11.60 -24.58 -2.17
CA LEU A 351 -11.93 -24.54 -3.59
C LEU A 351 -11.47 -25.81 -4.31
N TYR A 352 -10.29 -26.32 -3.95
CA TYR A 352 -9.68 -27.47 -4.59
C TYR A 352 -8.81 -28.27 -3.61
N ARG A 353 -8.65 -29.57 -3.86
CA ARG A 353 -7.71 -30.44 -3.15
C ARG A 353 -7.20 -31.54 -4.06
N ALA A 354 -5.92 -31.87 -3.96
CA ALA A 354 -5.32 -32.99 -4.68
C ALA A 354 -4.18 -33.62 -3.90
N ALA A 355 -3.94 -34.92 -4.16
CA ALA A 355 -2.66 -35.55 -3.85
C ALA A 355 -1.64 -35.16 -4.94
N LEU A 356 -0.40 -34.87 -4.55
CA LEU A 356 0.69 -34.63 -5.49
C LEU A 356 1.43 -35.95 -5.72
N ASN A 357 1.85 -36.18 -6.95
CA ASN A 357 2.42 -37.44 -7.42
C ASN A 357 3.74 -37.24 -8.19
N ASP A 358 4.21 -38.30 -8.85
CA ASP A 358 5.44 -38.34 -9.64
C ASP A 358 5.43 -37.48 -10.92
N SER A 359 4.29 -36.90 -11.33
CA SER A 359 4.22 -36.06 -12.54
C SER A 359 4.94 -34.72 -12.38
N GLY A 360 5.08 -34.22 -11.15
CA GLY A 360 5.64 -32.90 -10.87
C GLY A 360 4.78 -31.73 -11.34
N ARG A 361 3.51 -31.95 -11.71
CA ARG A 361 2.61 -30.92 -12.25
C ARG A 361 1.22 -30.97 -11.66
N LEU A 362 0.67 -29.79 -11.40
CA LEU A 362 -0.71 -29.58 -11.02
C LEU A 362 -1.41 -28.76 -12.10
N ASP A 363 -2.52 -29.29 -12.61
CA ASP A 363 -3.45 -28.59 -13.51
C ASP A 363 -4.85 -28.67 -12.86
N ALA A 364 -5.35 -27.53 -12.39
CA ALA A 364 -6.60 -27.45 -11.64
C ALA A 364 -7.47 -26.31 -12.16
N THR A 365 -8.77 -26.57 -12.29
CA THR A 365 -9.77 -25.52 -12.60
C THR A 365 -10.84 -25.51 -11.53
N PHE A 366 -11.16 -24.33 -11.00
CA PHE A 366 -12.18 -24.14 -9.97
C PHE A 366 -12.77 -22.73 -9.97
N ASP A 367 -13.99 -22.59 -9.44
CA ASP A 367 -14.70 -21.31 -9.39
C ASP A 367 -14.61 -20.64 -8.01
N VAL A 368 -14.36 -19.33 -8.02
CA VAL A 368 -14.46 -18.43 -6.88
C VAL A 368 -15.72 -17.58 -7.07
N GLY A 369 -16.78 -17.91 -6.34
CA GLY A 369 -18.05 -17.18 -6.43
C GLY A 369 -18.01 -15.81 -5.75
N GLY A 370 -18.93 -14.91 -6.10
CA GLY A 370 -18.97 -13.52 -5.66
C GLY A 370 -18.93 -13.27 -4.15
N ARG A 371 -19.47 -14.18 -3.33
CA ARG A 371 -19.40 -14.06 -1.86
C ARG A 371 -17.99 -14.31 -1.29
N ALA A 372 -17.14 -15.01 -2.03
CA ALA A 372 -15.73 -15.22 -1.67
C ALA A 372 -14.82 -14.14 -2.29
N LEU A 373 -15.33 -13.34 -3.23
CA LEU A 373 -14.63 -12.19 -3.80
C LEU A 373 -14.87 -10.97 -2.90
N THR A 374 -13.97 -10.76 -1.96
CA THR A 374 -13.91 -9.53 -1.16
C THR A 374 -13.17 -8.44 -1.96
N GLN A 375 -12.50 -7.51 -1.29
CA GLN A 375 -11.60 -6.54 -1.92
C GLN A 375 -10.38 -7.22 -2.57
N TYR A 376 -9.97 -8.39 -2.07
CA TYR A 376 -8.82 -9.14 -2.57
C TYR A 376 -9.25 -10.54 -2.98
N LEU A 377 -8.81 -10.98 -4.16
CA LEU A 377 -8.86 -12.37 -4.56
C LEU A 377 -7.59 -13.05 -4.05
N THR A 378 -7.69 -13.77 -2.95
CA THR A 378 -6.58 -14.55 -2.38
C THR A 378 -6.81 -16.04 -2.58
N LEU A 379 -5.76 -16.74 -2.99
CA LEU A 379 -5.65 -18.18 -3.10
C LEU A 379 -4.60 -18.68 -2.11
N ASP A 380 -5.07 -19.29 -1.03
CA ASP A 380 -4.24 -19.86 0.02
C ASP A 380 -4.04 -21.35 -0.22
N MET A 381 -2.80 -21.74 -0.53
CA MET A 381 -2.41 -23.11 -0.77
C MET A 381 -1.73 -23.67 0.48
N ALA A 382 -2.41 -24.59 1.17
CA ALA A 382 -1.83 -25.38 2.25
C ALA A 382 -1.28 -26.69 1.67
N LEU A 383 0.03 -26.86 1.75
CA LEU A 383 0.74 -28.04 1.28
C LEU A 383 1.12 -28.92 2.45
N VAL A 384 1.05 -30.23 2.24
CA VAL A 384 1.53 -31.24 3.17
C VAL A 384 2.43 -32.21 2.42
N TYR A 385 3.62 -32.52 2.94
CA TYR A 385 4.56 -33.49 2.35
C TYR A 385 5.18 -34.40 3.41
N THR A 386 4.88 -35.69 3.35
CA THR A 386 5.33 -36.71 4.29
C THR A 386 6.24 -37.70 3.56
N PRO A 387 7.56 -37.62 3.77
CA PRO A 387 8.49 -38.58 3.21
C PRO A 387 8.41 -39.94 3.93
N HIS A 388 8.70 -41.03 3.22
CA HIS A 388 8.77 -42.39 3.76
C HIS A 388 10.02 -42.65 4.60
N GLN A 389 11.13 -41.99 4.26
CA GLN A 389 12.39 -42.12 4.99
C GLN A 389 12.28 -41.47 6.38
N THR A 390 12.91 -42.10 7.37
CA THR A 390 13.04 -41.56 8.72
C THR A 390 13.70 -40.18 8.67
N CYS A 391 13.13 -39.19 9.37
CA CYS A 391 13.66 -37.81 9.43
C CYS A 391 15.19 -37.82 9.63
N GLY A 392 15.94 -37.29 8.67
CA GLY A 392 17.40 -37.28 8.68
C GLY A 392 17.96 -36.15 7.81
N PRO A 393 19.27 -35.84 7.90
CA PRO A 393 19.88 -34.65 7.31
C PRO A 393 19.92 -34.67 5.77
N LEU A 394 19.55 -35.80 5.16
CA LEU A 394 19.51 -36.00 3.72
C LEU A 394 18.10 -35.90 3.13
N ILE A 395 17.07 -35.58 3.93
CA ILE A 395 15.71 -35.37 3.41
C ILE A 395 15.64 -34.00 2.73
N ALA A 396 15.37 -34.02 1.42
CA ALA A 396 15.13 -32.81 0.65
C ALA A 396 13.65 -32.38 0.74
N PRO A 397 13.36 -31.08 0.89
CA PRO A 397 12.00 -30.57 0.71
C PRO A 397 11.54 -30.72 -0.74
N ILE A 398 10.22 -30.69 -0.96
CA ILE A 398 9.68 -30.50 -2.31
C ILE A 398 9.45 -29.01 -2.55
N THR A 399 9.81 -28.51 -3.72
CA THR A 399 9.45 -27.16 -4.15
C THR A 399 8.05 -27.20 -4.76
N PHE A 400 7.22 -26.20 -4.49
CA PHE A 400 5.96 -25.95 -5.18
C PHE A 400 5.95 -24.51 -5.72
N GLN A 401 5.63 -24.35 -7.01
CA GLN A 401 5.67 -23.06 -7.68
C GLN A 401 4.48 -22.88 -8.62
N VAL A 402 3.81 -21.73 -8.52
CA VAL A 402 2.72 -21.35 -9.43
C VAL A 402 3.30 -20.92 -10.78
N ASP A 403 2.76 -21.47 -11.87
CA ASP A 403 3.14 -21.09 -13.23
C ASP A 403 2.42 -19.78 -13.62
N PRO A 404 3.16 -18.74 -14.08
CA PRO A 404 2.59 -17.46 -14.52
C PRO A 404 1.61 -17.57 -15.71
N LYS A 405 1.56 -18.71 -16.41
CA LYS A 405 0.57 -19.02 -17.46
C LYS A 405 -0.82 -19.39 -16.93
N SER A 406 -0.96 -19.60 -15.62
CA SER A 406 -2.26 -19.74 -14.98
C SER A 406 -3.19 -18.59 -15.38
N THR A 407 -4.50 -18.83 -15.43
CA THR A 407 -5.45 -17.81 -15.87
C THR A 407 -6.60 -17.59 -14.90
N LEU A 408 -7.15 -16.38 -14.93
CA LEU A 408 -8.41 -15.98 -14.31
C LEU A 408 -9.40 -15.61 -15.42
N THR A 409 -10.54 -16.28 -15.46
CA THR A 409 -11.66 -15.92 -16.32
C THR A 409 -12.76 -15.24 -15.49
N LEU A 410 -13.06 -14.00 -15.80
CA LEU A 410 -13.90 -13.11 -15.03
C LEU A 410 -15.37 -13.27 -15.42
N HIS A 411 -16.23 -13.40 -14.42
CA HIS A 411 -17.69 -13.34 -14.60
C HIS A 411 -18.16 -11.93 -14.26
N ARG A 412 -18.49 -11.15 -15.29
CA ARG A 412 -18.86 -9.75 -15.17
C ARG A 412 -20.32 -9.58 -14.70
N GLY A 413 -20.58 -8.45 -14.05
CA GLY A 413 -21.90 -8.03 -13.60
C GLY A 413 -22.10 -8.15 -12.09
N GLY A 414 -23.37 -8.15 -11.67
CA GLY A 414 -23.77 -8.03 -10.27
C GLY A 414 -24.35 -6.63 -9.95
N PRO A 415 -25.15 -6.50 -8.88
CA PRO A 415 -25.70 -5.22 -8.46
C PRO A 415 -24.59 -4.26 -8.00
N PRO A 416 -24.83 -2.95 -7.98
CA PRO A 416 -23.89 -1.99 -7.43
C PRO A 416 -23.69 -2.28 -5.94
N MET A 417 -22.45 -2.16 -5.49
CA MET A 417 -22.10 -2.44 -4.10
C MET A 417 -22.31 -1.19 -3.24
N SER A 418 -22.90 -1.39 -2.06
CA SER A 418 -22.91 -0.40 -0.99
C SER A 418 -21.76 -0.68 -0.01
N GLY A 419 -21.42 0.33 0.77
CA GLY A 419 -20.50 0.21 1.88
C GLY A 419 -19.05 0.50 1.54
N PHE A 420 -18.27 0.83 2.57
CA PHE A 420 -16.86 1.20 2.43
C PHE A 420 -16.01 0.12 1.73
N THR A 421 -16.41 -1.16 1.84
CA THR A 421 -15.73 -2.32 1.23
C THR A 421 -15.98 -2.47 -0.28
N ALA A 422 -16.89 -1.68 -0.86
CA ALA A 422 -17.10 -1.62 -2.31
C ALA A 422 -15.87 -1.04 -3.05
N LEU A 423 -15.10 -0.20 -2.36
CA LEU A 423 -13.97 0.54 -2.90
C LEU A 423 -12.65 -0.19 -2.59
N PRO A 424 -11.64 -0.07 -3.46
CA PRO A 424 -11.57 0.80 -4.64
C PRO A 424 -12.24 0.21 -5.90
N SER A 425 -12.78 -1.01 -5.83
CA SER A 425 -13.17 -1.76 -7.04
C SER A 425 -14.27 -1.08 -7.88
N GLU A 426 -15.26 -0.45 -7.26
CA GLU A 426 -16.33 0.27 -7.99
C GLU A 426 -15.86 1.59 -8.64
N PHE A 427 -14.67 2.08 -8.28
CA PHE A 427 -14.06 3.27 -8.88
C PHE A 427 -12.99 2.93 -9.92
N SER A 428 -12.68 1.64 -10.10
CA SER A 428 -11.63 1.20 -11.04
C SER A 428 -12.16 1.11 -12.48
N PRO A 429 -11.41 1.62 -13.48
CA PRO A 429 -10.19 2.43 -13.36
C PRO A 429 -10.50 3.93 -13.26
N SER A 430 -11.73 4.35 -13.52
CA SER A 430 -12.12 5.75 -13.60
C SER A 430 -13.47 6.00 -12.93
N PHE A 431 -13.59 7.17 -12.30
CA PHE A 431 -14.80 7.60 -11.61
C PHE A 431 -14.91 9.13 -11.70
N MET A 432 -16.12 9.64 -11.57
CA MET A 432 -16.37 11.08 -11.60
C MET A 432 -16.13 11.71 -10.23
N VAL A 433 -15.69 12.96 -10.21
CA VAL A 433 -15.56 13.76 -9.01
C VAL A 433 -16.33 15.05 -9.22
N ALA A 434 -17.23 15.39 -8.31
CA ALA A 434 -17.92 16.66 -8.34
C ALA A 434 -17.83 17.37 -7.00
N MET A 435 -17.68 18.69 -7.08
CA MET A 435 -17.69 19.62 -5.96
C MET A 435 -18.75 20.69 -6.25
N ASP A 436 -19.59 21.03 -5.28
CA ASP A 436 -20.64 22.04 -5.47
C ASP A 436 -20.16 23.50 -5.35
N GLY A 437 -18.90 23.70 -4.94
CA GLY A 437 -18.29 25.02 -4.75
C GLY A 437 -18.76 25.76 -3.51
N SER A 438 -19.43 25.07 -2.58
CA SER A 438 -19.94 25.68 -1.33
C SER A 438 -18.86 25.96 -0.29
N ASP A 439 -17.66 25.38 -0.44
CA ASP A 439 -16.50 25.64 0.41
C ASP A 439 -15.17 25.53 -0.36
N PRO A 440 -14.18 26.42 -0.11
CA PRO A 440 -12.87 26.35 -0.76
C PRO A 440 -12.05 25.08 -0.44
N GLY A 441 -12.34 24.41 0.67
CA GLY A 441 -11.68 23.19 1.15
C GLY A 441 -12.16 21.90 0.48
N GLN A 442 -13.20 21.93 -0.35
CA GLN A 442 -13.75 20.71 -0.97
C GLN A 442 -12.76 19.92 -1.82
N LEU A 443 -11.81 20.61 -2.48
CA LEU A 443 -10.74 19.95 -3.21
C LEU A 443 -9.81 19.16 -2.27
N VAL A 444 -9.55 19.69 -1.07
CA VAL A 444 -8.75 19.03 -0.04
C VAL A 444 -9.49 17.80 0.48
N ASP A 445 -10.79 17.92 0.77
CA ASP A 445 -11.62 16.80 1.22
C ASP A 445 -11.68 15.68 0.16
N ALA A 446 -11.93 16.05 -1.11
CA ALA A 446 -11.93 15.11 -2.22
C ALA A 446 -10.58 14.40 -2.36
N ALA A 447 -9.47 15.15 -2.25
CA ALA A 447 -8.13 14.59 -2.30
C ALA A 447 -7.85 13.62 -1.15
N ARG A 448 -8.27 13.92 0.09
CA ARG A 448 -8.12 13.03 1.25
C ARG A 448 -8.90 11.73 1.05
N VAL A 449 -10.14 11.79 0.56
CA VAL A 449 -10.94 10.60 0.25
C VAL A 449 -10.30 9.77 -0.86
N ILE A 450 -9.86 10.40 -1.95
CA ILE A 450 -9.18 9.71 -3.06
C ILE A 450 -7.89 9.07 -2.59
N ASN A 451 -7.09 9.75 -1.76
CA ASN A 451 -5.88 9.17 -1.18
C ASN A 451 -6.22 7.93 -0.33
N ALA A 452 -7.23 8.02 0.55
CA ALA A 452 -7.65 6.91 1.40
C ALA A 452 -8.11 5.67 0.60
N ILE A 453 -8.85 5.89 -0.50
CA ILE A 453 -9.31 4.83 -1.41
C ILE A 453 -8.14 4.30 -2.27
N ALA A 454 -7.31 5.16 -2.84
CA ALA A 454 -6.20 4.76 -3.71
C ALA A 454 -5.13 3.96 -2.96
N ARG A 455 -4.94 4.18 -1.65
CA ARG A 455 -4.03 3.38 -0.82
C ARG A 455 -4.38 1.89 -0.81
N GLN A 456 -5.63 1.55 -1.13
CA GLN A 456 -6.15 0.19 -1.13
C GLN A 456 -5.82 -0.62 -2.39
N THR A 457 -5.23 0.02 -3.40
CA THR A 457 -4.95 -0.62 -4.69
C THR A 457 -3.59 -0.23 -5.27
N SER A 458 -2.99 -1.19 -5.97
CA SER A 458 -1.78 -0.95 -6.77
C SER A 458 -2.09 -0.44 -8.19
N TYR A 459 -3.37 -0.36 -8.55
CA TYR A 459 -3.85 0.10 -9.86
C TYR A 459 -4.14 1.60 -9.88
N GLN A 460 -3.98 2.21 -11.05
CA GLN A 460 -4.26 3.63 -11.22
C GLN A 460 -5.77 3.86 -11.20
N LEU A 461 -6.23 4.67 -10.25
CA LEU A 461 -7.55 5.28 -10.31
C LEU A 461 -7.45 6.61 -11.07
N THR A 462 -8.47 6.89 -11.86
CA THR A 462 -8.52 8.01 -12.79
C THR A 462 -9.72 8.87 -12.44
N PRO A 463 -9.60 9.76 -11.43
CA PRO A 463 -10.67 10.70 -11.11
C PRO A 463 -10.95 11.61 -12.31
N GLN A 464 -12.20 11.98 -12.53
CA GLN A 464 -12.62 12.89 -13.59
C GLN A 464 -13.49 13.99 -13.02
N VAL A 465 -12.96 15.21 -12.95
CA VAL A 465 -13.68 16.35 -12.40
C VAL A 465 -14.76 16.80 -13.38
N VAL A 466 -16.00 16.84 -12.89
CA VAL A 466 -17.19 17.25 -13.64
C VAL A 466 -18.08 18.11 -12.74
N ASP A 467 -19.10 18.76 -13.32
CA ASP A 467 -20.11 19.44 -12.51
C ASP A 467 -21.02 18.46 -11.76
N LEU A 468 -21.66 18.94 -10.68
CA LEU A 468 -22.50 18.14 -9.80
C LEU A 468 -23.62 17.40 -10.54
N LYS A 469 -24.25 18.05 -11.52
CA LYS A 469 -25.35 17.44 -12.28
C LYS A 469 -24.84 16.31 -13.16
N THR A 470 -23.75 16.53 -13.88
CA THR A 470 -23.09 15.50 -14.68
C THR A 470 -22.70 14.30 -13.82
N ALA A 471 -22.15 14.53 -12.62
CA ALA A 471 -21.86 13.45 -11.68
C ALA A 471 -23.13 12.76 -11.19
N ALA A 472 -24.20 13.47 -10.83
CA ALA A 472 -25.44 12.90 -10.31
C ALA A 472 -26.22 12.04 -11.34
N ASP A 473 -26.17 12.41 -12.62
CA ASP A 473 -26.93 11.74 -13.69
C ASP A 473 -26.12 10.61 -14.41
N SER A 474 -24.82 10.50 -14.10
CA SER A 474 -23.92 9.54 -14.75
C SER A 474 -24.13 8.09 -14.29
N ARG A 475 -23.68 7.14 -15.11
CA ARG A 475 -23.58 5.70 -14.75
C ARG A 475 -22.19 5.28 -14.27
N SER A 476 -21.21 6.18 -14.33
CA SER A 476 -19.89 5.94 -13.75
C SER A 476 -19.95 6.14 -12.25
N GLY A 477 -19.17 5.37 -11.48
CA GLY A 477 -18.99 5.63 -10.05
C GLY A 477 -18.60 7.09 -9.80
N ALA A 478 -19.01 7.66 -8.68
CA ALA A 478 -18.83 9.07 -8.40
C ALA A 478 -18.42 9.34 -6.95
N LEU A 479 -17.45 10.25 -6.78
CA LEU A 479 -17.18 10.95 -5.53
C LEU A 479 -17.81 12.33 -5.59
N ILE A 480 -18.74 12.62 -4.70
CA ILE A 480 -19.45 13.90 -4.66
C ILE A 480 -19.17 14.54 -3.31
N VAL A 481 -18.65 15.77 -3.35
CA VAL A 481 -18.41 16.61 -2.17
C VAL A 481 -19.34 17.82 -2.28
N ALA A 482 -20.46 17.79 -1.57
CA ALA A 482 -21.48 18.83 -1.69
C ALA A 482 -22.30 18.97 -0.41
N LYS A 483 -22.88 20.15 -0.18
CA LYS A 483 -23.86 20.35 0.90
C LYS A 483 -25.12 19.56 0.62
N SER A 484 -25.76 19.09 1.69
CA SER A 484 -27.02 18.33 1.64
C SER A 484 -28.10 19.01 0.80
N GLY A 485 -28.24 20.33 0.90
CA GLY A 485 -29.19 21.10 0.10
C GLY A 485 -28.97 20.99 -1.41
N ALA A 486 -27.71 20.98 -1.87
CA ALA A 486 -27.39 20.80 -3.29
C ALA A 486 -27.68 19.36 -3.76
N ILE A 487 -27.58 18.37 -2.87
CA ILE A 487 -27.92 16.97 -3.15
C ILE A 487 -29.43 16.80 -3.28
N ALA A 488 -30.24 17.53 -2.50
CA ALA A 488 -31.70 17.46 -2.55
C ALA A 488 -32.28 17.86 -3.92
N ASP A 489 -31.56 18.66 -4.70
CA ASP A 489 -31.92 19.05 -6.07
C ASP A 489 -31.53 18.01 -7.14
N THR A 490 -30.96 16.88 -6.73
CA THR A 490 -30.53 15.79 -7.62
C THR A 490 -31.44 14.56 -7.49
N THR A 491 -31.22 13.54 -8.33
CA THR A 491 -31.90 12.24 -8.22
C THR A 491 -31.24 11.29 -7.22
N LEU A 492 -30.19 11.73 -6.53
CA LEU A 492 -29.48 10.90 -5.56
C LEU A 492 -30.33 10.68 -4.31
N ASN A 493 -30.33 9.45 -3.80
CA ASN A 493 -31.04 9.08 -2.59
C ASN A 493 -30.05 8.47 -1.58
N PRO A 494 -29.27 9.30 -0.87
CA PRO A 494 -28.26 8.80 0.07
C PRO A 494 -28.90 8.15 1.31
N PRO A 495 -28.21 7.19 1.97
CA PRO A 495 -28.68 6.58 3.21
C PRO A 495 -28.99 7.58 4.33
N VAL A 496 -28.23 8.66 4.41
CA VAL A 496 -28.48 9.80 5.29
C VAL A 496 -28.65 11.04 4.42
N GLY A 497 -29.88 11.57 4.41
CA GLY A 497 -30.25 12.80 3.73
C GLY A 497 -30.79 13.83 4.71
N GLY A 498 -31.40 14.89 4.20
CA GLY A 498 -32.04 15.91 5.02
C GLY A 498 -31.68 17.35 4.62
N ASP A 499 -32.25 18.30 5.36
CA ASP A 499 -31.97 19.72 5.23
C ASP A 499 -31.20 20.25 6.47
N ALA A 500 -30.97 21.56 6.53
CA ALA A 500 -30.18 22.19 7.59
C ALA A 500 -30.68 21.90 9.03
N THR A 501 -31.92 21.46 9.21
CA THR A 501 -32.51 21.21 10.54
C THR A 501 -33.05 19.78 10.73
N THR A 502 -33.22 19.02 9.65
CA THR A 502 -33.80 17.67 9.71
C THR A 502 -32.87 16.69 9.03
N VAL A 503 -32.45 15.64 9.74
CA VAL A 503 -31.71 14.51 9.15
C VAL A 503 -32.67 13.35 8.93
N ASP A 504 -32.73 12.86 7.69
CA ASP A 504 -33.49 11.68 7.28
C ASP A 504 -32.55 10.47 7.19
N ILE A 505 -32.81 9.42 7.98
CA ILE A 505 -32.03 8.17 7.93
C ILE A 505 -32.87 7.09 7.25
N GLY A 506 -32.37 6.61 6.12
CA GLY A 506 -32.94 5.53 5.30
C GLY A 506 -32.94 4.20 6.04
N LEU A 507 -34.03 3.93 6.76
CA LEU A 507 -34.36 2.67 7.42
C LEU A 507 -35.68 2.13 6.84
N PRO A 508 -36.03 0.85 7.04
CA PRO A 508 -37.35 0.31 6.65
C PRO A 508 -38.54 1.11 7.22
N THR A 509 -38.30 1.89 8.27
CA THR A 509 -39.13 3.00 8.75
C THR A 509 -38.22 4.22 8.92
N GLU A 510 -38.44 5.30 8.15
CA GLU A 510 -37.63 6.53 8.20
C GLU A 510 -37.48 7.03 9.64
N LEU A 511 -36.23 7.14 10.11
CA LEU A 511 -35.91 7.83 11.35
C LEU A 511 -35.54 9.27 11.01
N LYS A 512 -36.38 10.21 11.45
CA LYS A 512 -36.10 11.64 11.36
C LYS A 512 -35.55 12.13 12.68
N ALA A 513 -34.37 12.72 12.65
CA ALA A 513 -33.73 13.32 13.84
C ALA A 513 -33.45 14.80 13.56
N ASP A 514 -33.84 15.66 14.51
CA ASP A 514 -33.44 17.06 14.51
C ASP A 514 -32.03 17.15 15.12
N ILE A 515 -31.06 17.51 14.30
CA ILE A 515 -29.67 17.72 14.71
C ILE A 515 -29.37 19.20 14.50
N ALA A 516 -29.81 20.01 15.45
CA ALA A 516 -29.79 21.47 15.38
C ALA A 516 -28.41 22.08 15.07
N ASP A 517 -27.32 21.41 15.45
CA ASP A 517 -25.95 21.88 15.21
C ASP A 517 -25.31 21.25 13.96
N GLY A 518 -26.11 20.59 13.11
CA GLY A 518 -25.68 19.99 11.85
C GLY A 518 -25.01 18.62 11.98
N LEU A 519 -24.87 17.96 10.83
CA LEU A 519 -24.29 16.63 10.68
C LEU A 519 -23.34 16.62 9.48
N GLY A 520 -22.09 16.22 9.71
CA GLY A 520 -21.16 15.82 8.65
C GLY A 520 -21.25 14.30 8.43
N SER A 521 -21.17 13.87 7.17
CA SER A 521 -21.16 12.44 6.84
C SER A 521 -20.32 12.11 5.61
N ILE A 522 -19.75 10.91 5.62
CA ILE A 522 -19.13 10.23 4.49
C ILE A 522 -19.92 8.94 4.28
N GLN A 523 -20.50 8.78 3.11
CA GLN A 523 -21.43 7.68 2.80
C GLN A 523 -21.00 6.96 1.54
N VAL A 524 -21.14 5.65 1.51
CA VAL A 524 -20.86 4.80 0.33
C VAL A 524 -22.07 3.93 0.06
N PHE A 525 -22.75 4.16 -1.06
CA PHE A 525 -24.00 3.46 -1.38
C PHE A 525 -24.13 3.14 -2.86
N GLY A 526 -24.84 2.05 -3.15
CA GLY A 526 -25.25 1.69 -4.50
C GLY A 526 -26.43 2.55 -4.97
N ASP A 527 -26.19 3.38 -5.98
CA ASP A 527 -27.21 4.11 -6.73
C ASP A 527 -27.83 3.16 -7.78
N GLN A 528 -28.86 2.44 -7.37
CA GLN A 528 -29.53 1.43 -8.22
C GLN A 528 -30.11 2.01 -9.52
N PRO A 529 -30.75 3.20 -9.55
CA PRO A 529 -31.22 3.81 -10.79
C PRO A 529 -30.14 3.96 -11.88
N HIS A 530 -28.90 4.27 -11.48
CA HIS A 530 -27.77 4.44 -12.40
C HIS A 530 -26.79 3.26 -12.41
N ASP A 531 -27.08 2.18 -11.67
CA ASP A 531 -26.32 0.94 -11.59
C ASP A 531 -24.83 1.13 -11.24
N ARG A 532 -24.57 1.98 -10.24
CA ARG A 532 -23.22 2.41 -9.82
C ARG A 532 -23.09 2.57 -8.31
N THR A 533 -21.86 2.81 -7.84
CA THR A 533 -21.58 3.19 -6.45
C THR A 533 -21.20 4.66 -6.36
N VAL A 534 -21.72 5.34 -5.33
CA VAL A 534 -21.46 6.75 -5.03
C VAL A 534 -20.80 6.85 -3.65
N VAL A 535 -19.73 7.64 -3.58
CA VAL A 535 -19.19 8.16 -2.33
C VAL A 535 -19.68 9.59 -2.19
N LEU A 536 -20.43 9.87 -1.13
CA LEU A 536 -20.93 11.19 -0.81
C LEU A 536 -20.26 11.72 0.45
N VAL A 537 -19.52 12.82 0.33
CA VAL A 537 -19.07 13.64 1.46
C VAL A 537 -20.00 14.82 1.54
N THR A 538 -20.73 14.94 2.64
CA THR A 538 -21.76 15.96 2.78
C THR A 538 -21.91 16.45 4.21
N THR A 539 -22.32 17.71 4.34
CA THR A 539 -22.70 18.34 5.61
C THR A 539 -24.07 19.00 5.48
N THR A 540 -24.86 18.99 6.56
CA THR A 540 -26.08 19.78 6.66
C THR A 540 -25.81 21.24 7.02
N ASP A 541 -24.66 21.55 7.62
CA ASP A 541 -24.30 22.91 8.02
C ASP A 541 -22.81 23.23 7.79
N ASP A 542 -21.96 23.13 8.82
CA ASP A 542 -20.54 23.49 8.80
C ASP A 542 -19.67 22.38 8.20
N TRP A 543 -18.74 22.74 7.30
CA TRP A 543 -17.75 21.84 6.70
C TRP A 543 -16.69 21.36 7.71
N ARG A 544 -16.50 22.07 8.83
CA ARG A 544 -15.64 21.60 9.94
C ARG A 544 -16.06 20.25 10.54
N LEU A 545 -17.27 19.78 10.22
CA LEU A 545 -17.75 18.46 10.63
C LEU A 545 -17.14 17.31 9.82
N ILE A 546 -16.53 17.59 8.67
CA ILE A 546 -15.90 16.58 7.81
C ILE A 546 -14.49 16.21 8.29
N ASP A 547 -13.72 17.19 8.78
CA ASP A 547 -12.34 16.95 9.25
C ASP A 547 -12.23 15.82 10.29
N PRO A 548 -13.06 15.77 11.36
CA PRO A 548 -13.02 14.68 12.32
C PRO A 548 -13.30 13.31 11.72
N LEU A 549 -14.10 13.25 10.64
CA LEU A 549 -14.39 11.99 9.95
C LEU A 549 -13.17 11.52 9.17
N LEU A 550 -12.55 12.39 8.40
CA LEU A 550 -11.34 12.06 7.65
C LEU A 550 -10.18 11.71 8.58
N ASP A 551 -10.02 12.44 9.69
CA ASP A 551 -9.04 12.14 10.73
C ASP A 551 -9.28 10.77 11.39
N TYR A 552 -10.55 10.41 11.62
CA TYR A 552 -10.91 9.10 12.13
C TYR A 552 -10.52 7.98 11.17
N ILE A 553 -10.74 8.18 9.86
CA ILE A 553 -10.32 7.23 8.80
C ILE A 553 -8.80 7.10 8.80
N ASP A 554 -8.06 8.21 8.78
CA ASP A 554 -6.59 8.20 8.74
C ASP A 554 -5.96 7.56 9.99
N ALA A 555 -6.62 7.60 11.15
CA ALA A 555 -6.14 7.00 12.39
C ALA A 555 -6.33 5.46 12.47
N GLN A 556 -7.12 4.84 11.58
CA GLN A 556 -7.35 3.39 11.64
C GLN A 556 -6.13 2.59 11.14
N PRO A 557 -5.78 1.44 11.77
CA PRO A 557 -4.67 0.57 11.33
C PRO A 557 -4.75 0.04 9.89
N GLY A 558 -5.91 0.14 9.22
CA GLY A 558 -6.11 -0.16 7.79
C GLY A 558 -6.66 1.01 6.97
N GLY A 559 -6.75 2.20 7.56
CA GLY A 559 -7.41 3.36 6.97
C GLY A 559 -8.85 3.06 6.54
N TRP A 560 -9.16 3.36 5.27
CA TRP A 560 -10.45 3.09 4.65
C TRP A 560 -10.91 1.63 4.76
N SER A 561 -10.01 0.65 4.61
CA SER A 561 -10.36 -0.78 4.64
C SER A 561 -10.85 -1.29 6.00
N ALA A 562 -10.57 -0.54 7.08
CA ALA A 562 -11.04 -0.90 8.42
C ALA A 562 -12.53 -0.54 8.63
N LEU A 563 -13.10 0.29 7.76
CA LEU A 563 -14.48 0.74 7.86
C LEU A 563 -15.44 -0.34 7.37
N THR A 564 -16.56 -0.48 8.05
CA THR A 564 -17.64 -1.41 7.69
C THR A 564 -18.97 -0.65 7.67
N GLY A 565 -19.92 -1.13 6.86
CA GLY A 565 -21.21 -0.46 6.65
C GLY A 565 -21.14 0.67 5.61
N ASP A 566 -22.21 1.48 5.58
CA ASP A 566 -22.48 2.42 4.48
C ASP A 566 -22.24 3.88 4.85
N VAL A 567 -22.19 4.22 6.14
CA VAL A 567 -22.19 5.60 6.62
C VAL A 567 -21.23 5.76 7.79
N LEU A 568 -20.40 6.81 7.71
CA LEU A 568 -19.65 7.37 8.81
C LEU A 568 -20.14 8.81 9.02
N ALA A 569 -20.55 9.18 10.23
CA ALA A 569 -21.12 10.50 10.49
C ALA A 569 -20.64 11.08 11.83
N ALA A 570 -20.57 12.41 11.89
CA ALA A 570 -20.20 13.18 13.07
C ALA A 570 -21.10 14.39 13.21
N ALA A 571 -21.53 14.63 14.44
CA ALA A 571 -22.20 15.86 14.85
C ALA A 571 -21.29 16.58 15.86
N PRO A 572 -21.47 17.89 16.08
CA PRO A 572 -20.77 18.60 17.14
C PRO A 572 -20.93 17.88 18.48
N ARG A 573 -19.88 17.91 19.31
CA ARG A 573 -20.03 17.51 20.71
C ARG A 573 -21.08 18.41 21.33
N ALA A 574 -22.20 17.83 21.75
CA ALA A 574 -23.23 18.55 22.49
C ALA A 574 -22.57 19.31 23.64
N SER A 575 -22.51 20.63 23.50
CA SER A 575 -22.00 21.51 24.53
C SER A 575 -23.19 22.06 25.29
N ARG A 576 -23.72 21.28 26.23
CA ARG A 576 -24.21 21.82 27.52
C ARG A 576 -24.64 20.75 28.54
N PRO A 577 -24.47 21.06 29.85
CA PRO A 577 -25.02 20.28 30.95
C PRO A 577 -26.48 20.69 31.23
N MET A 578 -27.33 19.69 31.44
CA MET A 578 -28.22 19.55 32.61
C MET A 578 -28.77 18.14 32.71
#